data_AF-A0A380C8J0-F1
#
_entry.id   AF-A0A380C8J0-F1
#
_cell.length_a   1.000
_cell.length_b   1.000
_cell.length_c   1.000
_cell.angle_alpha   90.00
_cell.angle_beta   90.00
_cell.angle_gamma   90.00
#
_symmetry.space_group_name_H-M   'P 1'
#
loop_
_entity.id
_entity.type
_entity.pdbx_description
1 polymer ?
#
loop_
_entity_poly.entity_id
_entity_poly.type
_entity_poly.pdbx_seq_one_letter_code
_entity_poly.pdbx_strand_id
1 'polypeptide(L)'
;MNAFTPYYRVYNNQTKIIVISKRDFTSTDSSFLYRISKGIIRFQYDTPEYHDYTTLPLAMQKAKEGALLFIQSLILEGQKIVSALKKYRYDHYIDLNYHLLDAEIQKLERQLKNK
;
A
#
# COMPACT_ATOMS: atom_id res chain seq x y z
N MET A 1 43.87 -5.68 -6.57
CA MET A 1 42.66 -6.53 -6.39
C MET A 1 41.47 -5.62 -6.19
N ASN A 2 40.55 -5.50 -7.16
CA ASN A 2 39.34 -4.70 -7.01
C ASN A 2 38.34 -5.49 -6.15
N ALA A 3 38.32 -5.22 -4.85
CA ALA A 3 37.40 -5.84 -3.91
C ALA A 3 35.95 -5.61 -4.36
N PHE A 4 35.22 -6.70 -4.57
CA PHE A 4 33.78 -6.67 -4.78
C PHE A 4 33.12 -6.29 -3.44
N THR A 5 32.66 -5.04 -3.32
CA THR A 5 31.83 -4.62 -2.19
C THR A 5 30.36 -4.72 -2.64
N PRO A 6 29.61 -5.73 -2.18
CA PRO A 6 28.20 -5.86 -2.50
C PRO A 6 27.37 -4.79 -1.78
N TYR A 7 26.38 -4.25 -2.49
CA TYR A 7 25.27 -3.52 -1.91
C TYR A 7 24.01 -4.40 -1.97
N TYR A 8 23.11 -4.23 -1.01
CA TYR A 8 21.90 -5.00 -0.88
C TYR A 8 20.70 -4.07 -1.02
N ARG A 9 19.98 -4.18 -2.13
CA ARG A 9 18.79 -3.40 -2.41
C ARG A 9 17.55 -4.09 -1.89
N VAL A 10 16.70 -3.32 -1.21
CA VAL A 10 15.39 -3.74 -0.72
C VAL A 10 14.36 -2.79 -1.30
N TYR A 11 13.37 -3.33 -2.02
CA TYR A 11 12.24 -2.55 -2.49
C TYR A 11 11.20 -2.37 -1.38
N ASN A 12 10.49 -1.25 -1.41
CA ASN A 12 9.46 -0.95 -0.44
C ASN A 12 8.43 -2.08 -0.37
N ASN A 13 8.04 -2.45 0.86
CA ASN A 13 7.03 -3.48 1.15
C ASN A 13 7.39 -4.91 0.68
N GLN A 14 8.59 -5.13 0.15
CA GLN A 14 9.05 -6.44 -0.31
C GLN A 14 10.04 -7.08 0.68
N THR A 15 10.04 -8.41 0.72
CA THR A 15 11.03 -9.20 1.47
C THR A 15 12.23 -9.62 0.63
N LYS A 16 12.16 -9.43 -0.70
CA LYS A 16 13.21 -9.81 -1.64
C LYS A 16 14.37 -8.81 -1.56
N ILE A 17 15.57 -9.36 -1.48
CA ILE A 17 16.83 -8.59 -1.47
C ILE A 17 17.54 -8.85 -2.80
N ILE A 18 17.98 -7.78 -3.45
CA ILE A 18 18.80 -7.86 -4.67
C ILE A 18 20.23 -7.45 -4.32
N VAL A 19 21.21 -8.25 -4.76
CA VAL A 19 22.63 -7.90 -4.59
C VAL A 19 23.07 -7.09 -5.80
N ILE A 20 23.71 -5.95 -5.57
CA ILE A 20 24.21 -5.03 -6.59
C ILE A 20 25.72 -4.87 -6.40
N SER A 21 26.46 -4.90 -7.50
CA SER A 21 27.90 -4.67 -7.50
C SER A 21 28.20 -3.17 -7.50
N LYS A 22 29.25 -2.74 -6.79
CA LYS A 22 29.79 -1.37 -6.92
C LYS A 22 30.14 -1.01 -8.38
N ARG A 23 30.47 -1.99 -9.22
CA ARG A 23 30.76 -1.79 -10.66
C ARG A 23 29.53 -1.46 -11.49
N ASP A 24 28.33 -1.80 -11.00
CA ASP A 24 27.08 -1.46 -11.69
C ASP A 24 26.76 0.05 -11.56
N PHE A 25 27.46 0.76 -10.66
CA PHE A 25 27.30 2.20 -10.43
C PHE A 25 28.36 3.06 -11.14
N THR A 26 29.37 2.47 -11.79
CA THR A 26 30.38 3.25 -12.52
C THR A 26 29.88 3.54 -13.94
N SER A 27 29.06 4.58 -14.10
CA SER A 27 28.88 5.22 -15.41
C SER A 27 30.15 6.03 -15.71
N THR A 28 31.01 5.49 -16.55
CA THR A 28 32.17 6.19 -17.14
C THR A 28 31.78 7.05 -18.35
N ASP A 29 30.49 7.33 -18.56
CA ASP A 29 30.07 8.12 -19.71
C ASP A 29 30.23 9.62 -19.42
N SER A 30 31.39 10.16 -19.78
CA SER A 30 31.76 11.57 -19.65
C SER A 30 30.72 12.50 -20.29
N SER A 31 30.02 12.02 -21.32
CA SER A 31 28.97 12.76 -22.00
C SER A 31 27.72 12.94 -21.12
N PHE A 32 27.42 11.95 -20.27
CA PHE A 32 26.30 12.00 -19.32
C PHE A 32 26.57 13.02 -18.21
N LEU A 33 27.77 12.99 -17.62
CA LEU A 33 28.19 13.96 -16.60
C LEU A 33 28.24 15.40 -17.15
N TYR A 34 28.68 15.58 -18.40
CA TYR A 34 28.67 16.87 -19.09
C TYR A 34 27.23 17.41 -19.30
N ARG A 35 26.27 16.56 -19.64
CA ARG A 35 24.87 16.96 -19.82
C ARG A 35 24.18 17.30 -18.50
N ILE A 36 24.56 16.66 -17.40
CA ILE A 36 24.12 17.02 -16.04
C ILE A 36 24.70 18.38 -15.63
N SER A 37 26.01 18.61 -15.84
CA SER A 37 26.66 19.87 -15.43
C SER A 37 26.14 21.08 -16.20
N LYS A 38 25.66 20.89 -17.43
CA LYS A 38 24.98 21.92 -18.23
C LYS A 38 23.49 22.07 -17.90
N GLY A 39 22.95 21.30 -16.95
CA GLY A 39 21.54 21.34 -16.56
C GLY A 39 20.58 20.87 -17.65
N ILE A 40 21.08 20.16 -18.68
CA ILE A 40 20.30 19.62 -19.80
C ILE A 40 19.46 18.43 -19.32
N ILE A 41 20.01 17.64 -18.40
CA ILE A 41 19.30 16.57 -17.70
C ILE A 41 19.03 17.07 -16.29
N ARG A 42 17.75 17.15 -15.91
CA ARG A 42 17.32 17.38 -14.53
C ARG A 42 16.85 16.06 -13.96
N PHE A 43 17.39 15.65 -12.82
CA PHE A 43 16.84 14.52 -12.08
C PHE A 43 15.54 14.97 -11.44
N GLN A 44 14.41 14.43 -11.92
CA GLN A 44 13.23 14.32 -11.08
C GLN A 44 13.62 13.33 -9.98
N TYR A 45 13.80 13.84 -8.76
CA TYR A 45 13.98 12.98 -7.60
C TYR A 45 12.62 12.39 -7.24
N ASP A 46 12.15 11.44 -8.04
CA ASP A 46 11.17 10.49 -7.53
C ASP A 46 11.85 9.80 -6.35
N THR A 47 11.19 9.84 -5.19
CA THR A 47 11.68 9.11 -4.02
C THR A 47 11.86 7.65 -4.44
N PRO A 48 13.08 7.09 -4.40
CA PRO A 48 13.31 5.75 -4.93
C PRO A 48 12.43 4.76 -4.17
N GLU A 49 11.78 3.86 -4.90
CA GLU A 49 10.94 2.79 -4.33
C GLU A 49 11.77 1.69 -3.64
N TYR A 50 13.02 2.01 -3.28
CA TYR A 50 13.97 1.09 -2.70
C TYR A 50 14.99 1.81 -1.81
N HIS A 51 15.62 1.03 -0.93
CA HIS A 51 16.77 1.43 -0.13
C HIS A 51 17.92 0.46 -0.32
N ASP A 52 19.14 1.00 -0.40
CA ASP A 52 20.36 0.23 -0.52
C ASP A 52 21.07 0.15 0.85
N TYR A 53 21.55 -1.05 1.19
CA TYR A 53 22.24 -1.33 2.45
C TYR A 53 23.62 -1.94 2.19
N THR A 54 24.55 -1.70 3.11
CA THR A 54 25.94 -2.18 2.99
C THR A 54 26.14 -3.60 3.53
N THR A 55 25.20 -4.11 4.32
CA THR A 55 25.28 -5.46 4.90
C THR A 55 23.99 -6.23 4.69
N LEU A 56 24.12 -7.53 4.42
CA LEU A 56 22.97 -8.42 4.24
C LEU A 56 22.07 -8.49 5.48
N PRO A 57 22.59 -8.61 6.72
CA PRO A 57 21.74 -8.67 7.90
C PRO A 57 20.87 -7.42 8.08
N LEU A 58 21.43 -6.24 7.83
CA LEU A 58 20.66 -4.98 7.89
C LEU A 58 19.60 -4.91 6.80
N ALA A 59 19.94 -5.33 5.57
CA ALA A 59 18.97 -5.40 4.48
C ALA A 59 17.80 -6.34 4.80
N MET A 60 18.10 -7.53 5.34
CA MET A 60 17.08 -8.50 5.77
C MET A 60 16.18 -7.94 6.86
N GLN A 61 16.76 -7.28 7.86
CA GLN A 61 16.00 -6.63 8.93
C GLN A 61 15.05 -5.58 8.34
N LYS A 62 15.54 -4.71 7.45
CA LYS A 62 14.75 -3.63 6.87
C LYS A 62 13.67 -4.13 5.91
N ALA A 63 13.94 -5.18 5.15
CA ALA A 63 12.95 -5.86 4.33
C ALA A 63 11.82 -6.45 5.17
N LYS A 64 12.15 -7.06 6.32
CA LYS A 64 11.16 -7.59 7.26
C LYS A 64 10.33 -6.48 7.92
N GLU A 65 10.98 -5.41 8.38
CA GLU A 65 10.29 -4.25 8.97
C GLU A 65 9.32 -3.61 7.99
N GLY A 66 9.77 -3.35 6.74
CA GLY A 66 8.94 -2.76 5.70
C GLY A 66 7.74 -3.63 5.31
N ALA A 67 7.96 -4.94 5.12
CA ALA A 67 6.88 -5.87 4.82
C ALA A 67 5.85 -5.96 5.97
N LEU A 68 6.32 -5.92 7.24
CA LEU A 68 5.44 -5.95 8.40
C LEU A 68 4.57 -4.69 8.48
N LEU A 69 5.15 -3.51 8.26
CA LEU A 69 4.40 -2.25 8.23
C LEU A 69 3.34 -2.26 7.13
N PHE A 70 3.66 -2.81 5.96
CA PHE A 70 2.70 -2.92 4.86
C PHE A 70 1.55 -3.89 5.17
N ILE A 71 1.84 -5.04 5.79
CA ILE A 71 0.80 -5.96 6.27
C ILE A 71 -0.11 -5.25 7.28
N GLN A 72 0.45 -4.49 8.22
CA GLN A 72 -0.33 -3.72 9.18
C GLN A 72 -1.22 -2.68 8.49
N SER A 73 -0.74 -1.99 7.45
CA SER A 73 -1.57 -1.04 6.69
C SER A 73 -2.72 -1.74 5.97
N LEU A 74 -2.50 -2.93 5.40
CA LEU A 74 -3.55 -3.72 4.75
C LEU A 74 -4.61 -4.20 5.75
N ILE A 75 -4.19 -4.59 6.97
CA ILE A 75 -5.13 -4.95 8.04
C ILE A 75 -6.00 -3.76 8.42
N LEU A 76 -5.40 -2.57 8.61
CA LEU A 76 -6.13 -1.35 8.94
C LEU A 76 -7.13 -0.96 7.84
N GLU A 77 -6.75 -1.12 6.57
CA GLU A 77 -7.64 -0.89 5.44
C GLU A 77 -8.81 -1.88 5.44
N GLY A 78 -8.54 -3.17 5.64
CA GLY A 78 -9.57 -4.20 5.79
C GLY A 78 -10.56 -3.88 6.92
N GLN A 79 -10.07 -3.39 8.06
CA GLN A 79 -10.93 -2.98 9.19
C GLN A 79 -11.85 -1.80 8.84
N LYS A 80 -11.37 -0.83 8.05
CA LYS A 80 -12.20 0.27 7.55
C LYS A 80 -13.32 -0.23 6.66
N ILE A 81 -13.01 -1.14 5.73
CA ILE A 81 -14.00 -1.75 4.83
C ILE A 81 -15.06 -2.52 5.63
N VAL A 82 -14.64 -3.36 6.58
CA VAL A 82 -15.58 -4.11 7.44
C VAL A 82 -16.49 -3.17 8.22
N SER A 83 -15.95 -2.06 8.74
CA SER A 83 -16.73 -1.05 9.46
C SER A 83 -17.75 -0.37 8.55
N ALA A 84 -17.37 -0.03 7.32
CA ALA A 84 -18.27 0.54 6.33
C ALA A 84 -19.42 -0.42 5.97
N LEU A 85 -19.12 -1.71 5.78
CA LEU A 85 -20.13 -2.74 5.51
C LEU A 85 -21.11 -2.91 6.68
N LYS A 86 -20.60 -2.93 7.92
CA LYS A 86 -21.46 -3.00 9.12
C LYS A 86 -22.38 -1.79 9.22
N LYS A 87 -21.87 -0.60 8.92
CA LYS A 87 -22.66 0.63 8.89
C LYS A 87 -23.73 0.57 7.80
N TYR A 88 -23.37 0.24 6.57
CA TYR A 88 -24.32 0.07 5.47
C TYR A 88 -25.45 -0.90 5.87
N ARG A 89 -25.09 -2.06 6.46
CA ARG A 89 -26.06 -3.02 6.96
C ARG A 89 -26.99 -2.41 8.02
N TYR A 90 -26.44 -1.73 9.02
CA TYR A 90 -27.24 -1.11 10.08
C TYR A 90 -28.23 -0.08 9.51
N ASP A 91 -27.74 0.82 8.67
CA ASP A 91 -28.53 1.91 8.09
C ASP A 91 -29.70 1.35 7.26
N HIS A 92 -29.48 0.29 6.48
CA HIS A 92 -30.52 -0.24 5.56
C HIS A 92 -31.42 -1.33 6.18
N TYR A 93 -30.98 -2.05 7.22
CA TYR A 93 -31.84 -3.03 7.90
C TYR A 93 -32.90 -2.37 8.78
N ILE A 94 -32.61 -1.19 9.34
CA ILE A 94 -33.60 -0.41 10.10
C ILE A 94 -34.72 0.04 9.15
N ASP A 95 -34.36 0.57 7.99
CA ASP A 95 -35.31 1.01 6.98
C ASP A 95 -36.18 -0.15 6.48
N LEU A 96 -35.57 -1.30 6.17
CA LEU A 96 -36.31 -2.48 5.70
C LEU A 96 -37.30 -2.99 6.74
N ASN A 97 -36.89 -3.11 8.01
CA ASN A 97 -37.78 -3.55 9.08
C ASN A 97 -38.90 -2.54 9.34
N TYR A 98 -38.61 -1.24 9.28
CA TYR A 98 -39.61 -0.20 9.43
C TYR A 98 -40.67 -0.29 8.33
N HIS A 99 -40.24 -0.42 7.07
CA HIS A 99 -41.16 -0.55 5.93
C HIS A 99 -42.03 -1.82 5.98
N LEU A 100 -41.45 -2.95 6.43
CA LEU A 100 -42.21 -4.19 6.60
C LEU A 100 -43.26 -4.05 7.70
N LEU A 101 -42.88 -3.46 8.84
CA LEU A 101 -43.80 -3.23 9.96
C LEU A 101 -44.95 -2.30 9.56
N ASP A 102 -44.65 -1.19 8.87
CA ASP A 102 -45.65 -0.23 8.38
C ASP A 102 -46.62 -0.88 7.39
N ALA A 103 -46.12 -1.69 6.45
CA ALA A 103 -46.95 -2.42 5.51
C ALA A 103 -47.90 -3.40 6.23
N GLU A 104 -47.43 -4.03 7.30
CA GLU A 104 -48.22 -4.94 8.12
C GLU A 104 -49.30 -4.21 8.93
N ILE A 105 -48.97 -3.06 9.53
CA ILE A 105 -49.91 -2.18 10.22
C ILE A 105 -51.02 -1.73 9.25
N GLN A 106 -50.67 -1.23 8.07
CA GLN A 106 -51.65 -0.80 7.07
C GLN A 106 -52.57 -1.95 6.62
N LYS A 107 -52.04 -3.17 6.51
CA LYS A 107 -52.84 -4.34 6.16
C LYS A 107 -53.86 -4.66 7.26
N LEU A 108 -53.44 -4.62 8.54
CA LEU A 108 -54.32 -4.83 9.69
C LEU A 108 -55.40 -3.74 9.79
N GLU A 109 -55.04 -2.48 9.58
CA GLU A 109 -55.99 -1.35 9.58
C GLU A 109 -57.08 -1.52 8.52
N ARG A 110 -56.72 -1.96 7.30
CA ARG A 110 -57.69 -2.25 6.23
C ARG A 110 -58.63 -3.40 6.59
N GLN A 111 -58.10 -4.45 7.23
CA GLN A 111 -58.91 -5.58 7.69
C GLN A 111 -59.88 -5.19 8.80
N LEU A 112 -59.47 -4.28 9.68
CA LEU A 112 -60.32 -3.75 10.75
C LEU A 112 -61.40 -2.80 10.20
N LYS A 113 -61.10 -1.98 9.19
CA LYS A 113 -62.07 -1.07 8.55
C LYS A 113 -63.12 -1.76 7.69
N ASN A 114 -62.81 -2.95 7.17
CA ASN A 114 -63.71 -3.73 6.32
C ASN A 114 -64.53 -4.78 7.10
N LYS A 115 -64.53 -4.69 8.44
CA LYS A 115 -65.36 -5.45 9.35
C LYS A 115 -66.46 -4.57 9.91
#